data_AF-A0ABC9Z7D8-F1
#
_entry.id   AF-A0ABC9Z7D8-F1
#
_cell.length_a   1.000
_cell.length_b   1.000
_cell.length_c   1.000
_cell.angle_alpha   90.00
_cell.angle_beta   90.00
_cell.angle_gamma   90.00
#
_symmetry.space_group_name_H-M   'P 1'
#
loop_
_entity.id
_entity.type
_entity.pdbx_description
1 polymer ?
#
loop_
_entity_poly.entity_id
_entity_poly.type
_entity_poly.pdbx_seq_one_letter_code
_entity_poly.pdbx_strand_id
1 'polypeptide(L)'
;MLLVAEWITVFFIFDDLQDLAITTGRLDDYDRLRHAALRVVREHGVAGPVPPVIAALSNLCTRTFPRNSPVWQRRFELNLELWLIGHARENAFRQAGRSPSPEEYPRLRRDACTVLPTVDLAEVVEHTEIPDALYFGPAYQEIIATTADIMCWINDLHSLAIEHDT
;
A
#
# COMPACT_ATOMS: atom_id res chain seq x y z
N MET A 1 -17.76 -4.98 1.23
CA MET A 1 -17.52 -4.62 -0.19
C MET A 1 -17.30 -3.13 -0.44
N LEU A 2 -18.24 -2.21 -0.14
CA LEU A 2 -18.04 -0.77 -0.42
C LEU A 2 -16.76 -0.19 0.19
N LEU A 3 -16.48 -0.50 1.47
CA LEU A 3 -15.28 -0.05 2.17
C LEU A 3 -13.99 -0.47 1.45
N VAL A 4 -13.93 -1.70 0.94
CA VAL A 4 -12.76 -2.21 0.22
C VAL A 4 -12.59 -1.47 -1.11
N ALA A 5 -13.67 -1.22 -1.85
CA ALA A 5 -13.60 -0.44 -3.08
C ALA A 5 -13.07 0.99 -2.84
N GLU A 6 -13.44 1.63 -1.73
CA GLU A 6 -12.91 2.94 -1.34
C GLU A 6 -11.41 2.87 -0.98
N TRP A 7 -10.96 1.84 -0.26
CA TRP A 7 -9.54 1.60 0.00
C TRP A 7 -8.73 1.40 -1.27
N ILE A 8 -9.19 0.52 -2.17
CA ILE A 8 -8.55 0.27 -3.47
C ILE A 8 -8.47 1.57 -4.28
N THR A 9 -9.52 2.40 -4.25
CA THR A 9 -9.51 3.71 -4.92
C THR A 9 -8.43 4.63 -4.35
N VAL A 10 -8.30 4.71 -3.03
CA VAL A 10 -7.24 5.53 -2.40
C VAL A 10 -5.86 5.00 -2.76
N PHE A 11 -5.66 3.68 -2.79
CA PHE A 11 -4.39 3.09 -3.23
C PHE A 11 -4.00 3.51 -4.65
N PHE A 12 -4.92 3.42 -5.61
CA PHE A 12 -4.67 3.90 -6.97
C PHE A 12 -4.36 5.40 -7.04
N ILE A 13 -5.07 6.24 -6.26
CA ILE A 13 -4.76 7.68 -6.22
C ILE A 13 -3.34 7.93 -5.71
N PHE A 14 -2.86 7.16 -4.73
CA PHE A 14 -1.48 7.31 -4.23
C PHE A 14 -0.43 6.85 -5.25
N ASP A 15 -0.73 5.82 -6.04
CA ASP A 15 0.10 5.33 -7.15
C ASP A 15 0.19 6.39 -8.26
N ASP A 16 -0.95 6.92 -8.72
CA ASP A 16 -1.01 8.01 -9.71
C ASP A 16 -0.25 9.28 -9.25
N LEU A 17 -0.40 9.64 -7.97
CA LEU A 17 0.31 10.79 -7.39
C LEU A 17 1.82 10.56 -7.30
N GLN A 18 2.26 9.30 -7.09
CA GLN A 18 3.67 8.95 -7.10
C GLN A 18 4.24 9.09 -8.51
N ASP A 19 3.58 8.49 -9.50
CA ASP A 19 3.99 8.54 -10.89
C ASP A 19 4.06 9.98 -11.42
N LEU A 20 3.02 10.77 -11.15
CA LEU A 20 2.99 12.19 -11.48
C LEU A 20 4.15 12.96 -10.83
N ALA A 21 4.51 12.62 -9.59
CA ALA A 21 5.61 13.28 -8.90
C ALA A 21 6.97 12.93 -9.52
N ILE A 22 7.16 11.70 -9.99
CA ILE A 22 8.37 11.27 -10.70
C ILE A 22 8.47 12.01 -12.03
N THR A 23 7.42 11.97 -12.86
CA THR A 23 7.40 12.55 -14.20
C THR A 23 7.48 14.08 -14.20
N THR A 24 6.99 14.74 -13.14
CA THR A 24 7.05 16.20 -12.98
C THR A 24 8.20 16.71 -12.11
N GLY A 25 9.07 15.83 -11.60
CA GLY A 25 10.19 16.21 -10.75
C GLY A 25 9.79 16.78 -9.37
N ARG A 26 8.61 16.39 -8.85
CA ARG A 26 8.03 16.85 -7.58
C ARG A 26 8.06 15.80 -6.48
N LEU A 27 9.11 14.97 -6.46
CA LEU A 27 9.25 13.89 -5.50
C LEU A 27 9.30 14.36 -4.04
N ASP A 28 9.82 15.56 -3.77
CA ASP A 28 9.79 16.14 -2.42
C ASP A 28 8.35 16.47 -1.95
N ASP A 29 7.46 16.86 -2.87
CA ASP A 29 6.05 17.08 -2.55
C ASP A 29 5.37 15.75 -2.22
N TYR A 30 5.66 14.72 -3.01
CA TYR A 30 5.14 13.37 -2.77
C TYR A 30 5.67 12.78 -1.46
N ASP A 31 6.94 12.98 -1.15
CA ASP A 31 7.52 12.51 0.11
C ASP A 31 6.87 13.19 1.32
N ARG A 32 6.57 14.50 1.24
CA ARG A 32 5.77 15.19 2.27
C ARG A 32 4.36 14.60 2.40
N LEU A 33 3.70 14.28 1.29
CA LEU A 33 2.38 13.64 1.28
C LEU A 33 2.42 12.25 1.93
N ARG A 34 3.40 11.43 1.57
CA ARG A 34 3.66 10.09 2.12
C ARG A 34 3.92 10.13 3.62
N HIS A 35 4.70 11.10 4.11
CA HIS A 35 4.89 11.31 5.55
C HIS A 35 3.60 11.74 6.26
N ALA A 36 2.76 12.57 5.63
CA ALA A 36 1.45 12.91 6.17
C ALA A 36 0.52 11.68 6.22
N ALA A 37 0.56 10.82 5.20
CA ALA A 37 -0.17 9.56 5.16
C ALA A 37 0.27 8.59 6.26
N LEU A 38 1.59 8.41 6.45
CA LEU A 38 2.14 7.61 7.55
C LEU A 38 1.64 8.08 8.92
N ARG A 39 1.57 9.40 9.14
CA ARG A 39 1.02 9.95 10.39
C ARG A 39 -0.47 9.61 10.55
N VAL A 40 -1.28 9.76 9.50
CA VAL A 40 -2.69 9.36 9.54
C VAL A 40 -2.84 7.88 9.85
N VAL A 41 -2.01 7.02 9.25
CA VAL A 41 -2.01 5.57 9.48
C VAL A 41 -1.66 5.24 10.92
N ARG A 42 -0.70 5.92 11.55
CA ARG A 42 -0.30 5.71 12.96
C ARG A 42 -1.30 6.24 13.97
N GLU A 43 -1.92 7.38 13.67
CA GLU A 43 -2.87 8.05 14.55
C GLU A 43 -4.32 7.58 14.32
N HIS A 44 -4.51 6.65 13.38
CA HIS A 44 -5.81 6.12 12.90
C HIS A 44 -6.76 7.23 12.43
N GLY A 45 -6.20 8.33 11.94
CA GLY A 45 -6.91 9.53 11.51
C GLY A 45 -6.09 10.79 11.71
N VAL A 46 -6.65 11.94 11.32
CA VAL A 46 -6.10 13.27 11.60
C VAL A 46 -7.23 14.29 11.77
N ALA A 47 -6.99 15.31 12.58
CA ALA A 47 -7.89 16.45 12.73
C ALA A 47 -7.35 17.70 12.01
N GLY A 48 -8.26 18.54 11.52
CA GLY A 48 -7.93 19.81 10.90
C GLY A 48 -7.77 19.75 9.37
N PRO A 49 -7.38 20.87 8.75
CA PRO A 49 -7.29 20.97 7.30
C PRO A 49 -6.10 20.17 6.76
N VAL A 50 -6.38 19.23 5.86
CA VAL A 50 -5.39 18.39 5.16
C VAL A 50 -5.75 18.27 3.67
N PRO A 51 -4.80 17.88 2.80
CA PRO A 51 -5.10 17.62 1.40
C PRO A 51 -6.23 16.57 1.22
N PRO A 52 -7.03 16.64 0.15
CA PRO A 52 -8.19 15.75 -0.04
C PRO A 52 -7.87 14.25 0.05
N VAL A 53 -6.75 13.80 -0.52
CA VAL A 53 -6.33 12.39 -0.45
C VAL A 53 -5.98 11.96 0.98
N ILE A 54 -5.41 12.85 1.80
CA ILE A 54 -5.13 12.60 3.22
C ILE A 54 -6.42 12.58 4.03
N ALA A 55 -7.39 13.45 3.71
CA ALA A 55 -8.71 13.42 4.33
C ALA A 55 -9.45 12.12 4.00
N ALA A 56 -9.36 11.63 2.75
CA ALA A 56 -9.92 10.36 2.32
C ALA A 56 -9.29 9.18 3.07
N LEU A 57 -7.95 9.12 3.15
CA LEU A 57 -7.24 8.11 3.94
C LEU A 57 -7.66 8.15 5.41
N SER A 58 -7.74 9.35 6.01
CA SER A 58 -8.21 9.52 7.40
C SER A 58 -9.64 9.03 7.59
N ASN A 59 -10.54 9.32 6.65
CA ASN A 59 -11.91 8.81 6.70
C ASN A 59 -11.93 7.27 6.69
N LEU A 60 -11.10 6.65 5.85
CA LEU A 60 -11.00 5.19 5.79
C LEU A 60 -10.42 4.61 7.08
N CYS A 61 -9.33 5.18 7.61
CA CYS A 61 -8.76 4.75 8.89
C CYS A 61 -9.81 4.77 10.01
N THR A 62 -10.52 5.89 10.18
CA THR A 62 -11.55 6.04 11.23
C THR A 62 -12.74 5.09 11.08
N ARG A 63 -13.02 4.59 9.87
CA ARG A 63 -14.09 3.62 9.60
C ARG A 63 -13.64 2.17 9.69
N THR A 64 -12.35 1.89 9.51
CA THR A 64 -11.77 0.55 9.48
C THR A 64 -11.22 0.13 10.84
N PHE A 65 -10.32 0.93 11.44
CA PHE A 65 -9.59 0.52 12.64
C PHE A 65 -10.49 0.18 13.84
N PRO A 66 -11.49 1.00 14.22
CA PRO A 66 -12.29 0.75 15.44
C PRO A 66 -13.17 -0.51 15.40
N ARG A 67 -13.31 -1.16 14.25
CA ARG A 67 -14.19 -2.33 14.05
C ARG A 67 -13.47 -3.67 14.21
N ASN A 68 -12.15 -3.65 14.34
CA ASN A 68 -11.31 -4.84 14.37
C ASN A 68 -10.51 -4.89 15.67
N SER A 69 -9.96 -6.06 16.00
CA SER A 69 -9.17 -6.25 17.22
C SER A 69 -7.89 -5.41 17.21
N PRO A 70 -7.32 -5.09 18.39
CA PRO A 70 -6.04 -4.40 18.46
C PRO A 70 -4.89 -5.12 17.74
N VAL A 71 -4.98 -6.44 17.63
CA VAL A 71 -4.00 -7.28 16.95
C VAL A 71 -4.09 -7.06 15.44
N TRP A 72 -5.30 -7.16 14.88
CA TRP A 72 -5.56 -6.87 13.47
C TRP A 72 -5.18 -5.43 13.11
N GLN A 73 -5.55 -4.46 13.97
CA GLN A 73 -5.21 -3.04 13.78
C GLN A 73 -3.70 -2.83 13.61
N ARG A 74 -2.90 -3.43 14.49
CA ARG A 74 -1.44 -3.32 14.43
C ARG A 74 -0.86 -3.93 13.16
N ARG A 75 -1.44 -5.04 12.69
CA ARG A 75 -1.02 -5.71 11.46
C ARG A 75 -1.35 -4.89 10.22
N PHE A 76 -2.57 -4.37 10.14
CA PHE A 76 -3.00 -3.51 9.05
C PHE A 76 -2.20 -2.20 9.00
N GLU A 77 -1.95 -1.58 10.16
CA GLU A 77 -1.06 -0.41 10.28
C GLU A 77 0.34 -0.72 9.70
N LEU A 78 0.96 -1.83 10.13
CA LEU A 78 2.27 -2.24 9.63
C LEU A 78 2.27 -2.46 8.11
N ASN A 79 1.25 -3.11 7.57
CA ASN A 79 1.14 -3.38 6.14
C ASN A 79 0.92 -2.10 5.30
N LEU A 80 0.19 -1.12 5.82
CA LEU A 80 0.07 0.21 5.22
C LEU A 80 1.39 1.01 5.30
N GLU A 81 2.13 0.90 6.40
CA GLU A 81 3.46 1.50 6.52
C GLU A 81 4.46 0.89 5.54
N LEU A 82 4.46 -0.44 5.40
CA LEU A 82 5.31 -1.17 4.46
C LEU A 82 5.05 -0.69 3.03
N TRP A 83 3.78 -0.57 2.63
CA TRP A 83 3.37 -0.01 1.35
C TRP A 83 3.94 1.39 1.09
N LEU A 84 3.75 2.31 2.04
CA LEU A 84 4.27 3.68 1.93
C LEU A 84 5.80 3.74 1.95
N ILE A 85 6.48 2.82 2.65
CA ILE A 85 7.95 2.70 2.60
C ILE A 85 8.40 2.12 1.26
N GLY A 86 7.64 1.17 0.69
CA GLY A 86 7.85 0.58 -0.63
C GLY A 86 7.89 1.65 -1.72
N HIS A 87 6.92 2.58 -1.72
CA HIS A 87 6.90 3.73 -2.62
C HIS A 87 8.18 4.56 -2.53
N ALA A 88 8.69 4.83 -1.31
CA ALA A 88 9.94 5.58 -1.13
C ALA A 88 11.15 4.83 -1.71
N ARG A 89 11.20 3.50 -1.54
CA ARG A 89 12.27 2.66 -2.09
C ARG A 89 12.21 2.62 -3.61
N GLU A 90 11.03 2.51 -4.19
CA GLU A 90 10.84 2.54 -5.65
C GLU A 90 11.27 3.90 -6.22
N ASN A 91 10.84 4.99 -5.58
CA ASN A 91 11.25 6.35 -5.97
C ASN A 91 12.77 6.51 -5.96
N ALA A 92 13.48 5.91 -5.01
CA ALA A 92 14.95 5.97 -4.97
C ALA A 92 15.60 5.29 -6.19
N PHE A 93 15.08 4.15 -6.66
CA PHE A 93 15.54 3.51 -7.90
C PHE A 93 15.25 4.39 -9.11
N ARG A 94 14.04 4.92 -9.21
CA ARG A 94 13.62 5.80 -10.32
C ARG A 94 14.44 7.10 -10.37
N GLN A 95 14.68 7.74 -9.22
CA GLN A 95 15.55 8.94 -9.10
C GLN A 95 16.98 8.67 -9.53
N ALA A 96 17.51 7.49 -9.20
CA ALA A 96 18.85 7.09 -9.61
C ALA A 96 18.95 6.69 -11.09
N GLY A 97 17.84 6.69 -11.84
CA GLY A 97 17.79 6.22 -13.22
C GLY A 97 18.19 4.75 -13.35
N ARG A 98 17.88 3.94 -12.32
CA ARG A 98 18.38 2.57 -12.19
C ARG A 98 17.24 1.60 -11.95
N SER A 99 17.22 0.50 -12.69
CA SER A 99 16.30 -0.60 -12.43
C SER A 99 16.83 -1.52 -11.31
N PRO A 100 15.96 -2.11 -10.48
CA PRO A 100 16.35 -3.17 -9.55
C PRO A 100 16.83 -4.42 -10.32
N SER A 101 17.71 -5.20 -9.71
CA SER A 101 18.09 -6.51 -10.27
C SER A 101 16.90 -7.49 -10.22
N PRO A 102 16.94 -8.60 -10.98
CA PRO A 102 15.92 -9.65 -10.88
C PRO A 102 15.77 -10.25 -9.47
N GLU A 103 16.80 -10.15 -8.62
CA GLU A 103 16.79 -10.65 -7.25
C GLU A 103 16.19 -9.61 -6.28
N GLU A 104 16.38 -8.32 -6.56
CA GLU A 104 15.85 -7.20 -5.78
C GLU A 104 14.38 -6.93 -6.09
N TYR A 105 13.98 -7.10 -7.37
CA TYR A 105 12.68 -6.72 -7.88
C TYR A 105 11.49 -7.36 -7.14
N PRO A 106 11.46 -8.68 -6.88
CA PRO A 106 10.29 -9.28 -6.23
C PRO A 106 10.01 -8.70 -4.84
N ARG A 107 11.06 -8.44 -4.05
CA ARG A 107 10.90 -7.82 -2.73
C ARG A 107 10.43 -6.38 -2.83
N LEU A 108 11.07 -5.59 -3.70
CA LEU A 108 10.67 -4.21 -3.93
C LEU A 108 9.20 -4.14 -4.38
N ARG A 109 8.81 -4.99 -5.33
CA ARG A 109 7.47 -4.97 -5.92
C ARG A 109 6.40 -5.38 -4.92
N ARG A 110 6.66 -6.40 -4.09
CA ARG A 110 5.76 -6.78 -2.98
C ARG A 110 5.59 -5.66 -1.96
N ASP A 111 6.67 -4.98 -1.62
CA ASP A 111 6.63 -3.87 -0.66
C ASP A 111 5.94 -2.63 -1.24
N ALA A 112 6.07 -2.37 -2.54
CA ALA A 112 5.44 -1.22 -3.20
C ALA A 112 3.98 -1.47 -3.64
N CYS A 113 3.53 -2.73 -3.70
CA CYS A 113 2.15 -3.05 -4.03
C CYS A 113 1.22 -3.00 -2.80
N THR A 114 -0.10 -3.09 -3.05
CA THR A 114 -1.12 -3.00 -2.00
C THR A 114 -1.69 -4.36 -1.60
N VAL A 115 -1.01 -5.46 -1.93
CA VAL A 115 -1.53 -6.82 -1.70
C VAL A 115 -1.64 -7.13 -0.21
N LEU A 116 -0.63 -6.78 0.59
CA LEU A 116 -0.66 -6.99 2.05
C LEU A 116 -1.87 -6.34 2.72
N PRO A 117 -2.10 -5.02 2.61
CA PRO A 117 -3.29 -4.40 3.19
C PRO A 117 -4.59 -4.92 2.54
N THR A 118 -4.57 -5.36 1.28
CA THR A 118 -5.77 -5.96 0.64
C THR A 118 -6.13 -7.32 1.25
N VAL A 119 -5.15 -8.15 1.60
CA VAL A 119 -5.39 -9.42 2.30
C VAL A 119 -5.98 -9.16 3.69
N ASP A 120 -5.47 -8.19 4.44
CA ASP A 120 -6.06 -7.82 5.74
C ASP A 120 -7.53 -7.36 5.59
N LEU A 121 -7.84 -6.60 4.52
CA LEU A 121 -9.20 -6.15 4.23
C LEU A 121 -10.15 -7.30 3.87
N ALA A 122 -9.64 -8.44 3.40
CA ALA A 122 -10.48 -9.63 3.19
C ALA A 122 -11.06 -10.14 4.51
N GLU A 123 -10.28 -10.12 5.59
CA GLU A 123 -10.75 -10.48 6.95
C GLU A 123 -11.87 -9.56 7.43
N VAL A 124 -11.81 -8.26 7.07
CA VAL A 124 -12.87 -7.28 7.37
C VAL A 124 -14.16 -7.59 6.61
N VAL A 125 -14.06 -8.07 5.36
CA VAL A 125 -15.22 -8.44 4.54
C VAL A 125 -15.86 -9.73 5.04
N GLU A 126 -15.03 -10.72 5.40
CA GLU A 126 -15.49 -12.02 5.91
C GLU A 126 -15.85 -11.99 7.40
N HIS A 127 -15.68 -10.83 8.05
CA HIS A 127 -15.90 -10.65 9.50
C HIS A 127 -15.18 -11.70 10.36
N THR A 128 -14.01 -12.16 9.88
CA THR A 128 -13.26 -13.27 10.46
C THR A 128 -11.78 -12.93 10.44
N GLU A 129 -11.24 -12.63 11.61
CA GLU A 129 -9.82 -12.35 11.77
C GLU A 129 -9.01 -13.65 11.86
N ILE A 130 -7.92 -13.72 11.10
CA ILE A 130 -6.94 -14.80 11.16
C ILE A 130 -6.07 -14.60 12.40
N PRO A 131 -5.99 -15.60 13.30
CA PRO A 131 -5.11 -15.53 14.46
C PRO A 131 -3.64 -15.35 14.04
N ASP A 132 -2.89 -14.53 14.76
CA ASP A 132 -1.48 -14.23 14.45
C ASP A 132 -0.60 -15.47 14.31
N ALA A 133 -0.82 -16.51 15.11
CA ALA A 133 -0.06 -17.75 15.00
C ALA A 133 -0.25 -18.45 13.64
N LEU A 134 -1.42 -18.28 13.02
CA LEU A 134 -1.69 -18.76 11.66
C LEU A 134 -1.20 -17.74 10.63
N TYR A 135 -1.50 -16.45 10.82
CA TYR A 135 -1.11 -15.38 9.90
C TYR A 135 0.41 -15.38 9.68
N PHE A 136 1.20 -15.39 10.75
CA PHE A 136 2.67 -15.41 10.69
C PHE A 136 3.25 -16.82 10.50
N GLY A 137 2.39 -17.84 10.38
CA GLY A 137 2.80 -19.20 10.06
C GLY A 137 3.38 -19.28 8.64
N PRO A 138 4.39 -20.15 8.41
CA PRO A 138 5.11 -20.19 7.14
C PRO A 138 4.20 -20.45 5.93
N ALA A 139 3.21 -21.33 6.07
CA ALA A 139 2.27 -21.65 4.99
C ALA A 139 1.39 -20.45 4.61
N TYR A 140 0.90 -19.67 5.58
CA TYR A 140 0.07 -18.51 5.28
C TYR A 140 0.91 -17.36 4.69
N GLN A 141 2.13 -17.16 5.20
CA GLN A 141 3.07 -16.20 4.61
C GLN A 141 3.48 -16.57 3.18
N GLU A 142 3.62 -17.86 2.87
CA GLU A 142 3.84 -18.33 1.50
C GLU A 142 2.64 -18.00 0.60
N ILE A 143 1.41 -18.25 1.06
CA ILE A 143 0.18 -17.88 0.34
C ILE A 143 0.16 -16.38 0.04
N ILE A 144 0.43 -15.53 1.04
CA ILE A 144 0.47 -14.07 0.87
C ILE A 144 1.53 -13.68 -0.17
N ALA A 145 2.75 -14.20 -0.03
CA ALA A 145 3.85 -13.87 -0.94
C ALA A 145 3.55 -14.30 -2.37
N THR A 146 3.02 -15.50 -2.57
CA THR A 146 2.61 -16.00 -3.90
C THR A 146 1.44 -15.20 -4.46
N THR A 147 0.47 -14.81 -3.64
CA THR A 147 -0.63 -13.93 -4.06
C THR A 147 -0.09 -12.60 -4.54
N ALA A 148 0.87 -12.03 -3.80
CA ALA A 148 1.50 -10.76 -4.19
C ALA A 148 2.27 -10.87 -5.50
N ASP A 149 3.05 -11.93 -5.70
CA ASP A 149 3.76 -12.19 -6.95
C ASP A 149 2.80 -12.31 -8.13
N ILE A 150 1.76 -13.13 -8.01
CA ILE A 150 0.79 -13.35 -9.09
C ILE A 150 0.11 -12.03 -9.45
N MET A 151 -0.37 -11.28 -8.47
CA MET A 151 -1.06 -10.01 -8.71
C MET A 151 -0.13 -8.98 -9.36
N CYS A 152 1.10 -8.85 -8.84
CA CYS A 152 2.06 -7.89 -9.37
C CYS A 152 2.50 -8.26 -10.78
N TRP A 153 2.88 -9.52 -11.04
CA TRP A 153 3.39 -9.90 -12.35
C TRP A 153 2.31 -9.89 -13.43
N ILE A 154 1.06 -10.22 -13.09
CA ILE A 154 -0.06 -10.04 -14.01
C ILE A 154 -0.27 -8.55 -14.31
N ASN A 155 -0.20 -7.69 -13.29
CA ASN A 155 -0.27 -6.25 -13.51
C ASN A 155 0.87 -5.79 -14.43
N ASP A 156 2.11 -6.12 -14.11
CA ASP A 156 3.29 -5.75 -14.90
C ASP A 156 3.14 -6.19 -16.37
N LEU A 157 2.64 -7.41 -16.64
CA LEU A 157 2.41 -7.89 -18.01
C LEU A 157 1.37 -7.06 -18.77
N HIS A 158 0.29 -6.64 -18.08
CA HIS A 158 -0.81 -5.90 -18.70
C HIS A 158 -0.58 -4.38 -18.74
N SER A 159 0.21 -3.82 -17.81
CA SER A 159 0.56 -2.40 -17.76
C SER A 159 1.79 -2.06 -18.58
N LEU A 160 2.61 -3.05 -18.97
CA LEU A 160 3.88 -2.83 -19.68
C LEU A 160 3.79 -1.90 -20.91
N ALA A 161 2.70 -2.01 -21.68
CA ALA A 161 2.51 -1.19 -22.87
C ALA A 161 2.24 0.29 -22.53
N ILE A 162 1.60 0.54 -21.39
CA ILE A 162 1.31 1.89 -20.90
C ILE A 162 2.57 2.47 -20.23
N GLU A 163 3.29 1.65 -19.45
CA GLU A 163 4.47 2.08 -18.70
C GLU A 163 5.65 2.48 -19.60
N HIS A 164 5.84 1.86 -20.76
CA HIS A 164 6.90 2.21 -21.71
C HIS A 164 6.69 3.54 -22.44
N ASP A 165 5.47 4.08 -22.44
CA ASP A 165 5.12 5.32 -23.13
C ASP A 165 5.21 6.57 -22.22
N THR A 166 5.65 6.41 -20.97
CA THR A 166 5.86 7.45 -19.93
C THR A 166 7.34 7.68 -19.63
#